data_AF-A0AAV8W910-F1
#
_entry.id   AF-A0AAV8W910-F1
#
_cell.length_a   1.000
_cell.length_b   1.000
_cell.length_c   1.000
_cell.angle_alpha   90.00
_cell.angle_beta   90.00
_cell.angle_gamma   90.00
#
_symmetry.space_group_name_H-M   'P 1'
#
loop_
_entity.id
_entity.type
_entity.pdbx_description
1 polymer ?
#
loop_
_entity_poly.entity_id
_entity_poly.type
_entity_poly.pdbx_seq_one_letter_code
_entity_poly.pdbx_strand_id
1 'polypeptide(L)'
;MYLLHGSQMHPSPAKRIKSRVTDVEATVGYWHEKAQNLLKQKLKIKHNHNIAKNVILFLGDGMSIPTLAATRMYMGAEENQLAFEKFHHTALSKTYCVDSQVADSACSATAYLGGVKGNIATIGVTAAVELNDCDSMINEKNHVHSIAKWSQDAGKRTGIVTTSTVTDASPSGNYAHIANRHWQNDTAVIEAGYDPRRCRDIAYQLIKGNTGRNFNVILGGGSEMFLPIDDENEYGSPGNRSDGRNLINEWIEDKKNDHKKAKFVWNRKQLLNLKKDTEHVLGLFNADYMPYNLDRDPSTTPSLAEMTEAAIKIASRGNGADKGFFLFIEGGRIDHGHHAAEAQNALNETVELSKAIEKALEMTNEEETLIVVTADHAHTLSVSGYAERNNDIFGIGGQDVNGRGYLTLNYANGPGYKKSYYHVQDDDTRDKEYRFPGIYNLTAETHGGDDVAIFANGPWADLYSGVIEENAIPHIMAYASCVGPGLTACGKSSTNNQRIYFESNPIKGGDSTSAVHSPGVGSGSSQNQYSGSRKQLESYNRNDPARTSTSFPRNLIWGNDLATDSSSTVRDDNFGDSISSGYRNRDSISGSRNRNVDRNRLK
;
A
#
# COMPACT_ATOMS: atom_id res chain seq x y z
N MET A 1 10.51 16.04 37.56
CA MET A 1 11.41 15.45 36.55
C MET A 1 11.91 14.13 37.13
N TYR A 2 11.24 13.01 36.81
CA TYR A 2 11.70 11.69 37.25
C TYR A 2 12.83 11.27 36.31
N LEU A 3 14.08 11.49 36.74
CA LEU A 3 15.24 10.93 36.06
C LEU A 3 15.27 9.42 36.38
N LEU A 4 14.86 8.61 35.41
CA LEU A 4 15.01 7.15 35.49
C LEU A 4 16.52 6.85 35.65
N HIS A 5 16.90 6.21 36.75
CA HIS A 5 18.26 5.69 36.90
C HIS A 5 18.52 4.59 35.86
N GLY A 6 19.78 4.34 35.49
CA GLY A 6 20.13 3.32 34.48
C GLY A 6 19.56 1.92 34.75
N SER A 7 19.37 1.55 36.02
CA SER A 7 18.73 0.30 36.44
C SER A 7 17.20 0.28 36.35
N GLN A 8 16.56 1.43 36.12
CA GLN A 8 15.11 1.59 35.92
C GLN A 8 14.72 1.78 34.44
N MET A 9 15.67 2.17 33.58
CA MET A 9 15.43 2.32 32.13
C MET A 9 15.31 0.97 31.41
N HIS A 10 15.83 -0.10 32.01
CA HIS A 10 15.68 -1.47 31.53
C HIS A 10 15.11 -2.32 32.66
N PRO A 11 14.00 -3.04 32.46
CA PRO A 11 13.51 -3.96 33.47
C PRO A 11 14.61 -4.97 33.79
N SER A 12 14.81 -5.24 35.08
CA SER A 12 15.70 -6.32 35.51
C SER A 12 15.19 -7.61 34.86
N PRO A 13 15.98 -8.28 33.99
CA PRO A 13 15.48 -9.46 33.32
C PRO A 13 15.12 -10.48 34.40
N ALA A 14 13.83 -10.85 34.47
CA ALA A 14 13.42 -12.04 35.22
C ALA A 14 14.32 -13.20 34.79
N LYS A 15 14.55 -14.17 35.68
CA LYS A 15 15.37 -15.35 35.39
C LYS A 15 14.82 -16.03 34.14
N ARG A 16 15.38 -15.70 32.97
CA ARG A 16 14.89 -16.15 31.67
C ARG A 16 14.95 -17.66 31.69
N ILE A 17 13.83 -18.30 31.36
CA ILE A 17 13.85 -19.73 31.08
C ILE A 17 14.80 -19.87 29.89
N LYS A 18 15.60 -20.95 29.81
CA LYS A 18 16.49 -21.17 28.66
C LYS A 18 15.62 -21.37 27.41
N SER A 19 15.11 -20.28 26.83
CA SER A 19 14.33 -20.26 25.62
C SER A 19 15.30 -20.55 24.48
N ARG A 20 15.39 -21.84 24.12
CA ARG A 20 15.93 -22.37 22.87
C ARG A 20 17.19 -21.68 22.30
N VAL A 21 18.13 -21.26 23.15
CA VAL A 21 19.52 -21.07 22.69
C VAL A 21 19.96 -22.47 22.29
N THR A 22 20.10 -22.72 20.99
CA THR A 22 20.68 -23.99 20.56
C THR A 22 22.09 -24.08 21.15
N ASP A 23 22.56 -25.28 21.50
CA ASP A 23 23.89 -25.43 22.11
C ASP A 23 25.00 -24.79 21.22
N VAL A 24 24.75 -24.69 19.91
CA VAL A 24 25.63 -24.00 18.95
C VAL A 24 25.53 -22.47 19.03
N GLU A 25 24.33 -21.89 19.14
CA GLU A 25 24.14 -20.42 19.30
C GLU A 25 24.72 -19.89 20.62
N ALA A 26 24.90 -20.75 21.63
CA ALA A 26 25.60 -20.40 22.86
C ALA A 26 27.12 -20.22 22.67
N THR A 27 27.67 -20.56 21.49
CA THR A 27 29.10 -20.49 21.21
C THR A 27 29.47 -19.26 20.41
N VAL A 28 30.65 -18.70 20.68
CA VAL A 28 31.27 -17.65 19.86
C VAL A 28 31.49 -18.15 18.42
N GLY A 29 31.84 -19.42 18.26
CA GLY A 29 32.15 -20.04 16.97
C GLY A 29 31.00 -19.94 15.97
N TYR A 30 29.77 -20.24 16.39
CA TYR A 30 28.58 -20.15 15.54
C TYR A 30 28.38 -18.74 14.96
N TRP A 31 28.42 -17.72 15.82
CA TRP A 31 28.20 -16.33 15.38
C TRP A 31 29.35 -15.81 14.51
N HIS A 32 30.59 -16.15 14.85
CA HIS A 32 31.76 -15.83 14.03
C HIS A 32 31.66 -16.48 12.65
N GLU A 33 31.30 -17.76 12.57
CA GLU A 33 31.15 -18.46 11.30
C GLU A 33 30.03 -17.84 10.46
N LYS A 34 28.85 -17.59 11.05
CA LYS A 34 27.72 -16.94 10.37
C LYS A 34 28.11 -15.58 9.80
N ALA A 35 28.80 -14.74 10.59
CA ALA A 35 29.27 -13.43 10.16
C ALA A 35 30.34 -13.51 9.07
N GLN A 36 31.32 -14.42 9.19
CA GLN A 36 32.37 -14.60 8.18
C GLN A 36 31.81 -15.16 6.87
N ASN A 37 30.80 -16.03 6.93
CA ASN A 37 30.12 -16.54 5.73
C ASN A 37 29.32 -15.42 5.03
N LEU A 38 28.60 -14.59 5.78
CA LEU A 38 27.94 -13.40 5.24
C LEU A 38 28.95 -12.44 4.60
N LEU A 39 30.08 -12.16 5.27
CA LEU A 39 31.15 -11.31 4.72
C LEU A 39 31.72 -11.89 3.43
N LYS A 40 32.01 -13.20 3.38
CA LYS A 40 32.47 -13.88 2.15
C LYS A 40 31.44 -13.79 1.02
N GLN A 41 30.15 -13.86 1.31
CA GLN A 41 29.09 -13.66 0.31
C GLN A 41 29.09 -12.21 -0.18
N LYS A 42 29.12 -11.23 0.74
CA LYS A 42 29.15 -9.80 0.40
C LYS A 42 30.37 -9.42 -0.45
N LEU A 43 31.55 -9.94 -0.15
CA LEU A 43 32.79 -9.72 -0.92
C LEU A 43 32.76 -10.33 -2.34
N LYS A 44 31.83 -11.24 -2.64
CA LYS A 44 31.67 -11.85 -3.96
C LYS A 44 30.66 -11.13 -4.84
N ILE A 45 29.88 -10.20 -4.29
CA ILE A 45 28.86 -9.46 -5.03
C ILE A 45 29.56 -8.65 -6.11
N LYS A 46 29.12 -8.84 -7.36
CA LYS A 46 29.55 -8.04 -8.50
C LYS A 46 28.46 -7.03 -8.82
N HIS A 47 28.88 -5.80 -9.11
CA HIS A 47 27.97 -4.79 -9.61
C HIS A 47 27.53 -5.19 -11.02
N ASN A 48 26.22 -5.37 -11.21
CA ASN A 48 25.63 -5.56 -12.52
C ASN A 48 25.30 -4.19 -13.10
N HIS A 49 26.05 -3.72 -14.08
CA HIS A 49 25.80 -2.44 -14.78
C HIS A 49 25.30 -2.65 -16.22
N ASN A 50 24.67 -3.80 -16.50
CA ASN A 50 23.97 -4.04 -17.76
C ASN A 50 22.77 -3.08 -17.91
N ILE A 51 22.16 -3.05 -19.09
CA ILE A 51 20.88 -2.36 -19.29
C ILE A 51 19.77 -3.28 -18.78
N ALA A 52 18.91 -2.79 -17.89
CA ALA A 52 17.70 -3.48 -17.48
C ALA A 52 16.72 -3.56 -18.65
N LYS A 53 16.63 -4.72 -19.27
CA LYS A 53 15.61 -5.02 -20.28
C LYS A 53 14.23 -4.99 -19.62
N ASN A 54 14.11 -5.61 -18.45
CA ASN A 54 12.88 -5.69 -17.69
C ASN A 54 13.02 -4.95 -16.36
N VAL A 55 11.93 -4.34 -15.90
CA VAL A 55 11.82 -3.73 -14.57
C VAL A 55 10.55 -4.26 -13.91
N ILE A 56 10.66 -4.70 -12.66
CA ILE A 56 9.50 -5.06 -11.83
C ILE A 56 9.60 -4.26 -10.54
N LEU A 57 8.60 -3.45 -10.27
CA LEU A 57 8.41 -2.79 -8.98
C LEU A 57 7.36 -3.55 -8.19
N PHE A 58 7.77 -4.11 -7.06
CA PHE A 58 6.89 -4.64 -6.03
C PHE A 58 6.66 -3.59 -4.95
N LEU A 59 5.40 -3.36 -4.61
CA LEU A 59 4.98 -2.41 -3.59
C LEU A 59 4.17 -3.14 -2.51
N GLY A 60 4.65 -3.15 -1.28
CA GLY A 60 3.85 -3.54 -0.12
C GLY A 60 3.22 -2.30 0.49
N ASP A 61 1.94 -2.06 0.22
CA ASP A 61 1.23 -0.86 0.68
C ASP A 61 1.21 -0.85 2.21
N GLY A 62 1.72 0.22 2.83
CA GLY A 62 1.86 0.28 4.30
C GLY A 62 2.92 -0.66 4.91
N MET A 63 3.78 -1.33 4.13
CA MET A 63 4.72 -2.34 4.62
C MET A 63 5.92 -1.72 5.38
N SER A 64 5.67 -1.30 6.62
CA SER A 64 6.64 -0.67 7.51
C SER A 64 7.82 -1.59 7.90
N ILE A 65 8.94 -1.02 8.37
CA ILE A 65 10.05 -1.80 8.94
C ILE A 65 9.58 -2.75 10.07
N PRO A 66 8.73 -2.31 11.02
CA PRO A 66 8.09 -3.22 11.99
C PRO A 66 7.30 -4.37 11.34
N THR A 67 6.57 -4.10 10.25
CA THR A 67 5.82 -5.14 9.51
C THR A 67 6.76 -6.23 9.01
N LEU A 68 7.96 -5.89 8.52
CA LEU A 68 8.96 -6.88 8.09
C LEU A 68 9.43 -7.78 9.24
N ALA A 69 9.78 -7.19 10.38
CA ALA A 69 10.22 -7.94 11.56
C ALA A 69 9.11 -8.85 12.11
N ALA A 70 7.89 -8.33 12.23
CA ALA A 70 6.73 -9.08 12.68
C ALA A 70 6.39 -10.22 11.71
N THR A 71 6.52 -10.02 10.40
CA THR A 71 6.24 -11.05 9.40
C THR A 71 7.22 -12.22 9.49
N ARG A 72 8.52 -11.96 9.71
CA ARG A 72 9.52 -13.02 9.92
C ARG A 72 9.17 -13.89 11.12
N MET A 73 8.77 -13.25 12.23
CA MET A 73 8.35 -13.92 13.46
C MET A 73 7.04 -14.70 13.26
N TYR A 74 6.09 -14.14 12.50
CA TYR A 74 4.86 -14.82 12.09
C TYR A 74 5.14 -16.09 11.26
N MET A 75 6.16 -16.06 10.39
CA MET A 75 6.64 -17.24 9.65
C MET A 75 7.34 -18.28 10.55
N GLY A 76 7.51 -18.00 11.85
CA GLY A 76 7.89 -18.97 12.87
C GLY A 76 9.24 -18.77 13.52
N ALA A 77 10.05 -17.78 13.11
CA ALA A 77 11.37 -17.53 13.72
C ALA A 77 11.91 -16.12 13.43
N GLU A 78 12.66 -15.53 14.37
CA GLU A 78 13.28 -14.21 14.21
C GLU A 78 14.38 -14.19 13.12
N GLU A 79 15.05 -15.31 12.91
CA GLU A 79 16.11 -15.50 11.92
C GLU A 79 15.62 -15.83 10.51
N ASN A 80 14.30 -15.98 10.31
CA ASN A 80 13.71 -16.13 8.99
C ASN A 80 14.03 -14.92 8.11
N GLN A 81 13.91 -15.11 6.80
CA GLN A 81 14.08 -14.03 5.83
C GLN A 81 12.97 -14.09 4.78
N LEU A 82 12.37 -12.95 4.49
CA LEU A 82 11.52 -12.74 3.32
C LEU A 82 12.38 -12.86 2.05
N ALA A 83 11.75 -13.18 0.91
CA ALA A 83 12.47 -13.45 -0.34
C ALA A 83 13.39 -12.27 -0.74
N PHE A 84 12.92 -11.05 -0.56
CA PHE A 84 13.61 -9.81 -0.91
C PHE A 84 14.65 -9.34 0.12
N GLU A 85 14.63 -9.85 1.35
CA GLU A 85 15.69 -9.56 2.34
C GLU A 85 17.01 -10.26 2.00
N LYS A 86 17.00 -11.17 1.01
CA LYS A 86 18.19 -11.80 0.43
C LYS A 86 18.87 -10.92 -0.61
N PHE A 87 18.22 -9.83 -1.06
CA PHE A 87 18.77 -8.92 -2.05
C PHE A 87 20.03 -8.23 -1.51
N HIS A 88 20.87 -7.80 -2.43
CA HIS A 88 22.20 -7.33 -2.11
C HIS A 88 22.25 -5.84 -1.75
N HIS A 89 21.27 -5.06 -2.22
CA HIS A 89 21.23 -3.62 -2.11
C HIS A 89 19.96 -3.17 -1.38
N THR A 90 20.14 -2.21 -0.47
CA THR A 90 19.08 -1.68 0.40
C THR A 90 19.28 -0.20 0.62
N ALA A 91 18.17 0.54 0.63
CA ALA A 91 18.11 1.95 1.02
C ALA A 91 16.91 2.21 1.95
N LEU A 92 16.86 3.40 2.53
CA LEU A 92 15.67 3.95 3.17
C LEU A 92 15.06 5.03 2.28
N SER A 93 13.73 5.11 2.26
CA SER A 93 12.93 6.04 1.48
C SER A 93 12.18 7.00 2.40
N LYS A 94 12.32 8.31 2.17
CA LYS A 94 11.58 9.36 2.88
C LYS A 94 10.24 9.63 2.20
N THR A 95 9.14 9.35 2.89
CA THR A 95 7.81 9.18 2.28
C THR A 95 6.92 10.42 2.29
N TYR A 96 7.21 11.45 3.11
CA TYR A 96 6.38 12.65 3.26
C TYR A 96 5.85 13.24 1.92
N CYS A 97 4.57 13.63 1.87
CA CYS A 97 3.99 14.42 0.77
C CYS A 97 4.49 15.86 0.82
N VAL A 98 4.27 16.65 -0.24
CA VAL A 98 4.63 18.08 -0.21
C VAL A 98 3.91 18.85 0.90
N ASP A 99 2.67 18.50 1.20
CA ASP A 99 1.79 19.16 2.17
C ASP A 99 1.51 18.34 3.45
N SER A 100 2.08 17.13 3.58
CA SER A 100 1.85 16.25 4.73
C SER A 100 3.11 15.50 5.18
N GLN A 101 3.34 15.45 6.49
CA GLN A 101 4.45 14.69 7.09
C GLN A 101 4.24 13.18 6.99
N VAL A 102 2.98 12.74 7.09
CA VAL A 102 2.57 11.35 6.94
C VAL A 102 1.87 11.25 5.59
N ALA A 103 2.44 10.49 4.68
CA ALA A 103 1.89 10.34 3.34
C ALA A 103 0.62 9.50 3.33
N ASP A 104 -0.20 9.71 2.30
CA ASP A 104 -1.18 8.74 1.85
C ASP A 104 -0.67 8.04 0.59
N SER A 105 -1.30 6.92 0.21
CA SER A 105 -0.92 6.12 -0.95
C SER A 105 -0.99 6.89 -2.29
N ALA A 106 -1.76 7.97 -2.39
CA ALA A 106 -1.88 8.76 -3.63
C ALA A 106 -0.66 9.63 -3.91
N CYS A 107 -0.25 10.43 -2.92
CA CYS A 107 0.89 11.33 -3.09
C CYS A 107 2.20 10.54 -3.26
N SER A 108 2.33 9.42 -2.54
CA SER A 108 3.47 8.50 -2.62
C SER A 108 3.51 7.79 -3.97
N ALA A 109 2.36 7.31 -4.50
CA ALA A 109 2.28 6.75 -5.84
C ALA A 109 2.77 7.72 -6.92
N THR A 110 2.45 9.01 -6.78
CA THR A 110 3.00 10.05 -7.65
C THR A 110 4.53 10.15 -7.55
N ALA A 111 5.07 10.01 -6.34
CA ALA A 111 6.51 10.01 -6.09
C ALA A 111 7.20 8.76 -6.65
N TYR A 112 6.86 7.55 -6.20
CA TYR A 112 7.59 6.33 -6.55
C TYR A 112 7.31 5.81 -7.98
N LEU A 113 6.27 6.31 -8.67
CA LEU A 113 6.00 5.99 -10.08
C LEU A 113 6.31 7.14 -11.04
N GLY A 114 6.00 8.37 -10.65
CA GLY A 114 6.14 9.57 -11.49
C GLY A 114 7.41 10.38 -11.26
N GLY A 115 8.10 10.14 -10.15
CA GLY A 115 9.37 10.79 -9.82
C GLY A 115 9.23 12.23 -9.35
N VAL A 116 8.03 12.62 -8.91
CA VAL A 116 7.70 13.96 -8.37
C VAL A 116 6.82 13.78 -7.13
N LYS A 117 7.12 14.48 -6.03
CA LYS A 117 6.24 14.47 -4.85
C LYS A 117 4.98 15.31 -5.11
N GLY A 118 3.82 14.76 -4.77
CA GLY A 118 2.52 15.42 -4.87
C GLY A 118 1.98 15.88 -3.51
N ASN A 119 0.76 16.40 -3.53
CA ASN A 119 -0.04 16.67 -2.33
C ASN A 119 -0.84 15.43 -1.93
N ILE A 120 -1.23 15.33 -0.66
CA ILE A 120 -2.05 14.24 -0.14
C ILE A 120 -3.32 14.05 -0.99
N ALA A 121 -3.72 12.79 -1.20
CA ALA A 121 -4.90 12.38 -1.96
C ALA A 121 -4.92 12.76 -3.45
N THR A 122 -3.83 13.31 -4.01
CA THR A 122 -3.69 13.60 -5.46
C THR A 122 -2.83 12.54 -6.14
N ILE A 123 -3.17 12.16 -7.38
CA ILE A 123 -2.46 11.09 -8.11
C ILE A 123 -1.96 11.61 -9.46
N GLY A 124 -0.68 11.39 -9.76
CA GLY A 124 -0.10 11.68 -11.07
C GLY A 124 -0.11 13.16 -11.42
N VAL A 125 -0.21 14.05 -10.43
CA VAL A 125 -0.20 15.50 -10.63
C VAL A 125 0.81 16.16 -9.70
N THR A 126 1.33 17.31 -10.12
CA THR A 126 2.25 18.09 -9.27
C THR A 126 1.51 18.69 -8.07
N ALA A 127 2.25 19.11 -7.05
CA ALA A 127 1.73 19.81 -5.88
C ALA A 127 1.08 21.19 -6.18
N ALA A 128 1.06 21.63 -7.45
CA ALA A 128 0.25 22.78 -7.87
C ALA A 128 -1.25 22.45 -7.97
N VAL A 129 -1.63 21.16 -7.94
CA VAL A 129 -3.03 20.73 -7.90
C VAL A 129 -3.43 20.53 -6.44
N GLU A 130 -4.43 21.28 -5.99
CA GLU A 130 -5.03 21.12 -4.68
C GLU A 130 -6.05 19.96 -4.69
N LEU A 131 -6.30 19.39 -3.51
CA LEU A 131 -7.33 18.36 -3.33
C LEU A 131 -8.68 18.88 -3.85
N ASN A 132 -9.34 18.06 -4.68
CA ASN A 132 -10.62 18.38 -5.36
C ASN A 132 -10.56 19.47 -6.44
N ASP A 133 -9.39 19.95 -6.87
CA ASP A 133 -9.30 20.94 -7.94
C ASP A 133 -9.30 20.28 -9.34
N CYS A 134 -10.49 20.04 -9.89
CA CYS A 134 -10.61 19.51 -11.26
C CYS A 134 -10.00 20.46 -12.32
N ASP A 135 -10.12 21.77 -12.15
CA ASP A 135 -9.69 22.73 -13.15
C ASP A 135 -8.16 22.69 -13.31
N SER A 136 -7.44 22.56 -12.19
CA SER A 136 -5.98 22.38 -12.21
C SER A 136 -5.55 20.97 -12.62
N MET A 137 -6.31 19.91 -12.31
CA MET A 137 -5.91 18.55 -12.71
C MET A 137 -6.00 18.31 -14.23
N ILE A 138 -6.92 18.99 -14.94
CA ILE A 138 -7.04 18.82 -16.40
C ILE A 138 -5.98 19.61 -17.18
N ASN A 139 -5.22 20.48 -16.51
CA ASN A 139 -4.11 21.18 -17.12
C ASN A 139 -2.91 20.23 -17.24
N GLU A 140 -2.58 19.81 -18.47
CA GLU A 140 -1.49 18.86 -18.76
C GLU A 140 -0.12 19.31 -18.23
N LYS A 141 0.10 20.61 -18.00
CA LYS A 141 1.35 21.09 -17.37
C LYS A 141 1.53 20.58 -15.94
N ASN A 142 0.44 20.23 -15.28
CA ASN A 142 0.44 19.67 -13.94
C ASN A 142 0.55 18.14 -13.96
N HIS A 143 0.52 17.48 -15.12
CA HIS A 143 0.59 16.02 -15.21
C HIS A 143 2.02 15.51 -14.97
N VAL A 144 2.12 14.51 -14.12
CA VAL A 144 3.35 13.77 -13.84
C VAL A 144 3.25 12.40 -14.51
N HIS A 145 4.00 12.18 -15.57
CA HIS A 145 3.99 10.89 -16.27
C HIS A 145 4.80 9.83 -15.52
N SER A 146 4.23 8.64 -15.38
CA SER A 146 4.83 7.51 -14.69
C SER A 146 5.94 6.83 -15.50
N ILE A 147 6.75 6.02 -14.81
CA ILE A 147 7.69 5.09 -15.46
C ILE A 147 6.98 4.08 -16.37
N ALA A 148 5.72 3.74 -16.11
CA ALA A 148 4.95 2.89 -17.01
C ALA A 148 4.71 3.61 -18.35
N LYS A 149 4.35 4.90 -18.31
CA LYS A 149 4.24 5.74 -19.52
C LYS A 149 5.60 5.88 -20.23
N TRP A 150 6.68 6.12 -19.49
CA TRP A 150 8.03 6.19 -20.07
C TRP A 150 8.46 4.88 -20.74
N SER A 151 8.06 3.75 -20.16
CA SER A 151 8.32 2.42 -20.71
C SER A 151 7.52 2.17 -21.99
N GLN A 152 6.24 2.56 -22.02
CA GLN A 152 5.42 2.51 -23.24
C GLN A 152 5.99 3.38 -24.36
N ASP A 153 6.47 4.59 -24.04
CA ASP A 153 7.10 5.49 -25.02
C ASP A 153 8.38 4.89 -25.62
N ALA A 154 9.08 4.06 -24.85
CA ALA A 154 10.24 3.27 -25.31
C ALA A 154 9.85 1.97 -26.03
N GLY A 155 8.56 1.69 -26.21
CA GLY A 155 8.03 0.49 -26.85
C GLY A 155 8.08 -0.78 -25.99
N LYS A 156 8.34 -0.64 -24.68
CA LYS A 156 8.28 -1.75 -23.72
C LYS A 156 6.83 -2.12 -23.42
N ARG A 157 6.61 -3.40 -23.09
CA ARG A 157 5.32 -3.86 -22.58
C ARG A 157 5.11 -3.38 -21.14
N THR A 158 3.86 -3.20 -20.74
CA THR A 158 3.54 -2.65 -19.41
C THR A 158 2.32 -3.31 -18.78
N GLY A 159 2.26 -3.32 -17.45
CA GLY A 159 1.08 -3.80 -16.75
C GLY A 159 1.11 -3.56 -15.25
N ILE A 160 -0.08 -3.69 -14.66
CA ILE A 160 -0.36 -3.53 -13.24
C ILE A 160 -0.99 -4.81 -12.68
N VAL A 161 -0.58 -5.19 -11.48
CA VAL A 161 -1.12 -6.30 -10.70
C VAL A 161 -1.30 -5.84 -9.27
N THR A 162 -2.46 -6.05 -8.67
CA THR A 162 -2.70 -5.66 -7.27
C THR A 162 -3.72 -6.57 -6.59
N THR A 163 -3.68 -6.62 -5.25
CA THR A 163 -4.77 -7.17 -4.43
C THR A 163 -5.80 -6.11 -3.99
N SER A 164 -5.58 -4.83 -4.27
CA SER A 164 -6.59 -3.77 -4.13
C SER A 164 -7.50 -3.70 -5.37
N THR A 165 -8.26 -2.61 -5.55
CA THR A 165 -8.95 -2.34 -6.81
C THR A 165 -7.93 -1.80 -7.81
N VAL A 166 -8.07 -2.10 -9.10
CA VAL A 166 -7.16 -1.56 -10.13
C VAL A 166 -7.27 -0.02 -10.29
N THR A 167 -8.27 0.58 -9.63
CA THR A 167 -8.56 2.03 -9.55
C THR A 167 -8.16 2.64 -8.21
N ASP A 168 -7.58 1.89 -7.27
CA ASP A 168 -7.03 2.45 -6.04
C ASP A 168 -5.81 3.34 -6.33
N ALA A 169 -5.33 4.08 -5.33
CA ALA A 169 -4.30 5.09 -5.49
C ALA A 169 -2.97 4.53 -6.03
N SER A 170 -2.45 3.48 -5.39
CA SER A 170 -1.19 2.82 -5.71
C SER A 170 -1.10 2.33 -7.16
N PRO A 171 -2.07 1.56 -7.70
CA PRO A 171 -2.05 1.17 -9.12
C PRO A 171 -2.31 2.37 -10.04
N SER A 172 -3.17 3.31 -9.64
CA SER A 172 -3.54 4.49 -10.43
C SER A 172 -2.42 5.45 -10.70
N GLY A 173 -1.41 5.55 -9.83
CA GLY A 173 -0.20 6.34 -10.10
C GLY A 173 0.56 5.90 -11.35
N ASN A 174 0.29 4.71 -11.90
CA ASN A 174 0.86 4.26 -13.16
C ASN A 174 0.22 4.93 -14.38
N TYR A 175 -1.01 5.46 -14.28
CA TYR A 175 -1.77 5.84 -15.47
C TYR A 175 -2.69 7.06 -15.33
N ALA A 176 -3.11 7.42 -14.12
CA ALA A 176 -4.11 8.44 -13.87
C ALA A 176 -3.49 9.79 -13.48
N HIS A 177 -4.22 10.86 -13.77
CA HIS A 177 -3.97 12.23 -13.33
C HIS A 177 -5.26 12.74 -12.66
N ILE A 178 -5.29 12.82 -11.32
CA ILE A 178 -6.51 13.09 -10.54
C ILE A 178 -6.23 14.02 -9.36
N ALA A 179 -7.16 14.95 -9.08
CA ALA A 179 -7.10 15.83 -7.90
C ALA A 179 -7.65 15.17 -6.63
N ASN A 180 -8.30 14.03 -6.72
CA ASN A 180 -8.80 13.28 -5.57
C ASN A 180 -8.82 11.78 -5.88
N ARG A 181 -8.09 10.98 -5.11
CA ARG A 181 -8.01 9.52 -5.22
C ARG A 181 -9.37 8.81 -5.16
N HIS A 182 -10.38 9.44 -4.56
CA HIS A 182 -11.74 8.88 -4.47
C HIS A 182 -12.56 9.02 -5.76
N TRP A 183 -12.07 9.75 -6.77
CA TRP A 183 -12.73 9.85 -8.09
C TRP A 183 -12.48 8.59 -8.95
N GLN A 184 -12.77 7.42 -8.38
CA GLN A 184 -12.55 6.12 -9.02
C GLN A 184 -13.50 5.86 -10.19
N ASN A 185 -14.72 6.39 -10.10
CA ASN A 185 -15.77 6.31 -11.12
C ASN A 185 -16.43 7.70 -11.32
N ASP A 186 -17.31 7.82 -12.32
CA ASP A 186 -17.98 9.07 -12.67
C ASP A 186 -18.96 9.56 -11.59
N THR A 187 -19.60 8.66 -10.85
CA THR A 187 -20.52 9.00 -9.75
C THR A 187 -19.80 9.79 -8.67
N ALA A 188 -18.60 9.36 -8.27
CA ALA A 188 -17.78 10.08 -7.29
C ALA A 188 -17.36 11.48 -7.75
N VAL A 189 -17.15 11.68 -9.06
CA VAL A 189 -16.87 13.00 -9.65
C VAL A 189 -18.12 13.89 -9.61
N ILE A 190 -19.29 13.33 -9.92
CA ILE A 190 -20.58 14.04 -9.87
C ILE A 190 -20.90 14.48 -8.44
N GLU A 191 -20.71 13.58 -7.47
CA GLU A 191 -20.93 13.86 -6.04
C GLU A 191 -20.01 14.97 -5.52
N ALA A 192 -18.80 15.08 -6.06
CA ALA A 192 -17.89 16.19 -5.80
C ALA A 192 -18.28 17.51 -6.50
N GLY A 193 -19.37 17.52 -7.28
CA GLY A 193 -19.93 18.71 -7.93
C GLY A 193 -19.33 19.03 -9.30
N TYR A 194 -18.67 18.07 -9.95
CA TYR A 194 -17.96 18.26 -11.21
C TYR A 194 -18.59 17.51 -12.40
N ASP A 195 -18.33 17.98 -13.63
CA ASP A 195 -18.76 17.28 -14.86
C ASP A 195 -17.79 16.11 -15.17
N PRO A 196 -18.23 14.84 -15.11
CA PRO A 196 -17.37 13.68 -15.36
C PRO A 196 -16.90 13.56 -16.81
N ARG A 197 -17.42 14.37 -17.74
CA ARG A 197 -16.90 14.47 -19.11
C ARG A 197 -15.66 15.36 -19.19
N ARG A 198 -15.53 16.30 -18.26
CA ARG A 198 -14.38 17.20 -18.13
C ARG A 198 -13.35 16.61 -17.16
N CYS A 199 -13.81 16.16 -16.01
CA CYS A 199 -13.02 15.59 -14.93
C CYS A 199 -13.09 14.06 -15.05
N ARG A 200 -12.25 13.46 -15.90
CA ARG A 200 -12.33 12.02 -16.17
C ARG A 200 -11.91 11.20 -14.95
N ASP A 201 -12.79 10.30 -14.52
CA ASP A 201 -12.56 9.38 -13.41
C ASP A 201 -11.42 8.39 -13.69
N ILE A 202 -10.88 7.78 -12.64
CA ILE A 202 -9.75 6.86 -12.72
C ILE A 202 -10.07 5.63 -13.60
N ALA A 203 -11.23 5.00 -13.44
CA ALA A 203 -11.64 3.85 -14.27
C ALA A 203 -11.68 4.23 -15.76
N TYR A 204 -12.20 5.41 -16.09
CA TYR A 204 -12.14 5.93 -17.45
C TYR A 204 -10.71 6.14 -17.93
N GLN A 205 -9.83 6.74 -17.12
CA GLN A 205 -8.44 6.95 -17.47
C GLN A 205 -7.68 5.63 -17.67
N LEU A 206 -8.02 4.56 -16.93
CA LEU A 206 -7.46 3.23 -17.15
C LEU A 206 -7.83 2.66 -18.51
N ILE A 207 -9.09 2.78 -18.93
CA ILE A 207 -9.56 2.14 -20.16
C ILE A 207 -9.33 2.99 -21.41
N LYS A 208 -9.52 4.31 -21.29
CA LYS A 208 -9.50 5.25 -22.42
C LYS A 208 -8.33 6.23 -22.40
N GLY A 209 -7.71 6.45 -21.25
CA GLY A 209 -6.55 7.33 -21.10
C GLY A 209 -5.31 6.79 -21.84
N ASN A 210 -4.41 7.69 -22.22
CA ASN A 210 -3.29 7.38 -23.11
C ASN A 210 -2.34 6.31 -22.56
N THR A 211 -2.12 6.27 -21.23
CA THR A 211 -1.27 5.26 -20.60
C THR A 211 -2.03 3.97 -20.35
N GLY A 212 -3.18 4.05 -19.65
CA GLY A 212 -3.94 2.88 -19.22
C GLY A 212 -4.40 2.00 -20.37
N ARG A 213 -4.91 2.63 -21.46
CA ARG A 213 -5.38 1.89 -22.64
C ARG A 213 -4.30 1.02 -23.27
N ASN A 214 -3.03 1.32 -23.06
CA ASN A 214 -1.90 0.62 -23.66
C ASN A 214 -1.34 -0.52 -22.80
N PHE A 215 -1.83 -0.72 -21.57
CA PHE A 215 -1.40 -1.84 -20.75
C PHE A 215 -1.68 -3.19 -21.41
N ASN A 216 -0.70 -4.09 -21.29
CA ASN A 216 -0.80 -5.49 -21.67
C ASN A 216 -1.44 -6.33 -20.57
N VAL A 217 -1.29 -5.92 -19.31
CA VAL A 217 -1.80 -6.65 -18.16
C VAL A 217 -2.43 -5.67 -17.17
N ILE A 218 -3.68 -5.93 -16.79
CA ILE A 218 -4.39 -5.25 -15.72
C ILE A 218 -5.03 -6.36 -14.89
N LEU A 219 -4.56 -6.59 -13.66
CA LEU A 219 -5.04 -7.67 -12.78
C LEU A 219 -5.30 -7.12 -11.36
N GLY A 220 -6.49 -7.33 -10.81
CA GLY A 220 -6.82 -6.97 -9.44
C GLY A 220 -8.31 -7.09 -9.15
N GLY A 221 -8.83 -6.34 -8.18
CA GLY A 221 -10.26 -6.21 -7.90
C GLY A 221 -10.91 -4.99 -8.59
N GLY A 222 -12.13 -4.64 -8.17
CA GLY A 222 -12.79 -3.38 -8.51
C GLY A 222 -13.71 -3.43 -9.72
N SER A 223 -14.33 -4.57 -10.05
CA SER A 223 -15.22 -4.67 -11.22
C SER A 223 -16.41 -3.71 -11.18
N GLU A 224 -16.90 -3.33 -9.99
CA GLU A 224 -18.01 -2.39 -9.83
C GLU A 224 -17.68 -0.98 -10.39
N MET A 225 -16.41 -0.57 -10.39
CA MET A 225 -15.99 0.75 -10.89
C MET A 225 -16.13 0.90 -12.41
N PHE A 226 -16.35 -0.20 -13.13
CA PHE A 226 -16.38 -0.26 -14.58
C PHE A 226 -17.78 -0.51 -15.16
N LEU A 227 -18.79 -0.75 -14.33
CA LEU A 227 -20.13 -1.13 -14.76
C LEU A 227 -21.17 -0.04 -14.41
N PRO A 228 -22.22 0.12 -15.23
CA PRO A 228 -23.40 0.93 -14.89
C PRO A 228 -24.07 0.45 -13.61
N ILE A 229 -24.72 1.36 -12.88
CA ILE A 229 -25.52 1.03 -11.68
C ILE A 229 -26.66 0.02 -11.92
N ASP A 230 -27.14 -0.07 -13.16
CA ASP A 230 -28.21 -1.00 -13.56
C ASP A 230 -27.68 -2.36 -14.05
N ASP A 231 -26.35 -2.53 -14.17
CA ASP A 231 -25.69 -3.79 -14.53
C ASP A 231 -25.14 -4.48 -13.29
N GLU A 232 -25.13 -5.82 -13.28
CA GLU A 232 -24.47 -6.63 -12.25
C GLU A 232 -23.17 -7.26 -12.78
N ASN A 233 -22.14 -7.30 -11.92
CA ASN A 233 -20.91 -8.04 -12.21
C ASN A 233 -21.08 -9.56 -12.00
N GLU A 234 -20.01 -10.32 -12.23
CA GLU A 234 -20.02 -11.79 -12.09
C GLU A 234 -20.16 -12.30 -10.64
N TYR A 235 -20.16 -11.39 -9.65
CA TYR A 235 -20.38 -11.67 -8.23
C TYR A 235 -21.79 -11.28 -7.76
N GLY A 236 -22.64 -10.75 -8.66
CA GLY A 236 -23.99 -10.28 -8.33
C GLY A 236 -24.02 -8.92 -7.62
N SER A 237 -22.93 -8.15 -7.69
CA SER A 237 -22.90 -6.77 -7.17
C SER A 237 -23.19 -5.78 -8.30
N PRO A 238 -23.97 -4.72 -8.04
CA PRO A 238 -24.23 -3.68 -9.03
C PRO A 238 -22.95 -2.90 -9.37
N GLY A 239 -22.92 -2.26 -10.53
CA GLY A 239 -21.89 -1.28 -10.86
C GLY A 239 -22.04 0.04 -10.11
N ASN A 240 -21.00 0.88 -10.18
CA ASN A 240 -20.97 2.20 -9.55
C ASN A 240 -21.05 3.36 -10.55
N ARG A 241 -21.20 3.10 -11.86
CA ARG A 241 -21.22 4.15 -12.88
C ARG A 241 -22.62 4.69 -13.15
N SER A 242 -22.80 6.00 -13.03
CA SER A 242 -24.08 6.69 -13.31
C SER A 242 -24.21 7.18 -14.75
N ASP A 243 -23.12 7.12 -15.53
CA ASP A 243 -23.07 7.53 -16.94
C ASP A 243 -23.58 6.49 -17.95
N GLY A 244 -24.06 5.34 -17.46
CA GLY A 244 -24.60 4.25 -18.28
C GLY A 244 -23.56 3.49 -19.09
N ARG A 245 -22.25 3.66 -18.81
CA ARG A 245 -21.17 3.05 -19.60
C ARG A 245 -20.62 1.78 -18.98
N ASN A 246 -20.44 0.77 -19.81
CA ASN A 246 -19.78 -0.47 -19.45
C ASN A 246 -18.34 -0.46 -19.99
N LEU A 247 -17.41 -0.04 -19.14
CA LEU A 247 -16.01 0.16 -19.52
C LEU A 247 -15.28 -1.16 -19.81
N ILE A 248 -15.74 -2.29 -19.26
CA ILE A 248 -15.21 -3.63 -19.58
C ILE A 248 -15.50 -3.95 -21.06
N ASN A 249 -16.75 -3.76 -21.49
CA ASN A 249 -17.13 -3.97 -22.89
C ASN A 249 -16.41 -3.00 -23.83
N GLU A 250 -16.33 -1.73 -23.44
CA GLU A 250 -15.59 -0.74 -24.23
C GLU A 250 -14.09 -1.10 -24.38
N TRP A 251 -13.46 -1.65 -23.33
CA TRP A 251 -12.09 -2.15 -23.43
C TRP A 251 -11.97 -3.31 -24.42
N ILE A 252 -12.88 -4.30 -24.35
CA ILE A 252 -12.90 -5.44 -25.27
C ILE A 252 -13.06 -4.96 -26.72
N GLU A 253 -13.97 -4.03 -26.96
CA GLU A 253 -14.23 -3.44 -28.27
C GLU A 253 -13.02 -2.68 -28.81
N ASP A 254 -12.38 -1.83 -28.00
CA ASP A 254 -11.17 -1.11 -28.39
C ASP A 254 -10.06 -2.08 -28.81
N LYS A 255 -9.82 -3.14 -28.02
CA LYS A 255 -8.80 -4.14 -28.36
C LYS A 255 -9.12 -4.90 -29.64
N LYS A 256 -10.40 -5.20 -29.88
CA LYS A 256 -10.84 -5.85 -31.11
C LYS A 256 -10.63 -4.92 -32.33
N ASN A 257 -10.96 -3.64 -32.19
CA ASN A 257 -10.77 -2.62 -33.23
C ASN A 257 -9.29 -2.39 -33.55
N ASP A 258 -8.42 -2.47 -32.54
CA ASP A 258 -6.96 -2.38 -32.69
C ASP A 258 -6.31 -3.72 -33.17
N HIS A 259 -7.13 -4.72 -33.54
CA HIS A 259 -6.71 -6.06 -33.94
C HIS A 259 -5.80 -6.76 -32.92
N LYS A 260 -6.00 -6.50 -31.63
CA LYS A 260 -5.23 -7.09 -30.53
C LYS A 260 -5.91 -8.35 -30.01
N LYS A 261 -5.09 -9.32 -29.60
CA LYS A 261 -5.59 -10.55 -28.95
C LYS A 261 -5.80 -10.29 -27.47
N ALA A 262 -6.99 -9.85 -27.11
CA ALA A 262 -7.35 -9.50 -25.74
C ALA A 262 -8.28 -10.52 -25.08
N LYS A 263 -8.21 -10.62 -23.75
CA LYS A 263 -9.12 -11.44 -22.96
C LYS A 263 -9.50 -10.75 -21.66
N PHE A 264 -10.80 -10.63 -21.41
CA PHE A 264 -11.34 -10.36 -20.08
C PHE A 264 -11.48 -11.68 -19.29
N VAL A 265 -11.07 -11.66 -18.02
CA VAL A 265 -11.18 -12.78 -17.08
C VAL A 265 -11.64 -12.27 -15.71
N TRP A 266 -12.39 -13.08 -14.96
CA TRP A 266 -12.89 -12.69 -13.64
C TRP A 266 -12.70 -13.77 -12.58
N ASN A 267 -12.04 -14.88 -12.92
CA ASN A 267 -11.70 -15.91 -11.94
C ASN A 267 -10.37 -16.58 -12.25
N ARG A 268 -9.84 -17.26 -11.25
CA ARG A 268 -8.58 -18.00 -11.28
C ARG A 268 -8.53 -18.98 -12.43
N LYS A 269 -9.59 -19.76 -12.65
CA LYS A 269 -9.62 -20.77 -13.72
C LYS A 269 -9.43 -20.12 -15.09
N GLN A 270 -10.08 -18.99 -15.36
CA GLN A 270 -9.91 -18.28 -16.63
C GLN A 270 -8.50 -17.68 -16.78
N LEU A 271 -7.94 -17.10 -15.71
CA LEU A 271 -6.58 -16.56 -15.69
C LEU A 271 -5.54 -17.65 -15.99
N LEU A 272 -5.61 -18.80 -15.31
CA LEU A 272 -4.66 -19.90 -15.49
C LEU A 272 -4.78 -20.59 -16.86
N ASN A 273 -5.94 -20.47 -17.52
CA ASN A 273 -6.20 -21.04 -18.84
C ASN A 273 -6.07 -20.02 -19.99
N LEU A 274 -5.42 -18.86 -19.75
CA LEU A 274 -5.15 -17.90 -20.81
C LEU A 274 -4.35 -18.54 -21.95
N LYS A 275 -4.79 -18.30 -23.19
CA LYS A 275 -4.10 -18.82 -24.37
C LYS A 275 -2.71 -18.23 -24.50
N LYS A 276 -1.79 -18.99 -25.09
CA LYS A 276 -0.39 -18.60 -25.32
C LYS A 276 -0.23 -17.35 -26.20
N ASP A 277 -1.21 -17.06 -27.04
CA ASP A 277 -1.21 -15.91 -27.93
C ASP A 277 -2.02 -14.71 -27.40
N THR A 278 -2.47 -14.75 -26.13
CA THR A 278 -3.08 -13.58 -25.48
C THR A 278 -2.03 -12.49 -25.31
N GLU A 279 -2.31 -11.31 -25.87
CA GLU A 279 -1.45 -10.12 -25.85
C GLU A 279 -1.86 -9.12 -24.77
N HIS A 280 -3.17 -9.01 -24.50
CA HIS A 280 -3.76 -8.11 -23.50
C HIS A 280 -4.71 -8.87 -22.57
N VAL A 281 -4.64 -8.63 -21.27
CA VAL A 281 -5.59 -9.16 -20.28
C VAL A 281 -6.12 -8.05 -19.38
N LEU A 282 -7.42 -8.08 -19.16
CA LEU A 282 -8.11 -7.38 -18.08
C LEU A 282 -8.69 -8.44 -17.15
N GLY A 283 -8.17 -8.52 -15.93
CA GLY A 283 -8.57 -9.48 -14.91
C GLY A 283 -9.12 -8.76 -13.69
N LEU A 284 -10.42 -8.88 -13.44
CA LEU A 284 -11.09 -8.26 -12.29
C LEU A 284 -11.70 -9.38 -11.44
N PHE A 285 -11.06 -9.68 -10.30
CA PHE A 285 -11.27 -10.89 -9.51
C PHE A 285 -12.11 -10.70 -8.25
N ASN A 286 -12.67 -9.50 -8.05
CA ASN A 286 -13.71 -9.23 -7.08
C ASN A 286 -14.50 -7.96 -7.47
N ALA A 287 -15.68 -7.76 -6.86
CA ALA A 287 -16.48 -6.53 -7.02
C ALA A 287 -15.69 -5.29 -6.59
N ASP A 288 -15.14 -5.34 -5.37
CA ASP A 288 -14.27 -4.34 -4.76
C ASP A 288 -12.83 -4.90 -4.65
N TYR A 289 -12.09 -4.66 -3.55
CA TYR A 289 -10.77 -5.23 -3.30
C TYR A 289 -10.77 -6.77 -3.39
N MET A 290 -9.65 -7.37 -3.73
CA MET A 290 -9.53 -8.83 -3.59
C MET A 290 -9.67 -9.23 -2.10
N PRO A 291 -10.19 -10.43 -1.80
CA PRO A 291 -10.23 -10.92 -0.41
C PRO A 291 -8.81 -10.98 0.16
N TYR A 292 -8.68 -10.83 1.49
CA TYR A 292 -7.43 -11.17 2.16
C TYR A 292 -7.03 -12.61 1.80
N ASN A 293 -5.74 -12.89 1.74
CA ASN A 293 -5.20 -14.18 1.36
C ASN A 293 -5.60 -15.30 2.34
N LEU A 294 -5.86 -14.95 3.61
CA LEU A 294 -6.46 -15.86 4.59
C LEU A 294 -7.93 -16.21 4.31
N ASP A 295 -8.64 -15.32 3.62
CA ASP A 295 -10.07 -15.46 3.26
C ASP A 295 -10.29 -15.94 1.83
N ARG A 296 -9.24 -15.90 1.02
CA ARG A 296 -9.27 -16.25 -0.40
C ARG A 296 -9.68 -17.70 -0.59
N ASP A 297 -10.73 -17.92 -1.38
CA ASP A 297 -11.01 -19.24 -1.95
C ASP A 297 -10.05 -19.53 -3.12
N PRO A 298 -9.08 -20.47 -2.97
CA PRO A 298 -8.08 -20.74 -4.00
C PRO A 298 -8.66 -21.49 -5.21
N SER A 299 -9.93 -21.90 -5.18
CA SER A 299 -10.59 -22.51 -6.34
C SER A 299 -11.11 -21.46 -7.34
N THR A 300 -11.46 -20.27 -6.84
CA THR A 300 -12.11 -19.20 -7.61
C THR A 300 -11.24 -17.96 -7.77
N THR A 301 -10.42 -17.61 -6.78
CA THR A 301 -9.67 -16.35 -6.75
C THR A 301 -8.16 -16.59 -6.85
N PRO A 302 -7.45 -15.98 -7.82
CA PRO A 302 -6.01 -16.18 -7.96
C PRO A 302 -5.25 -15.52 -6.82
N SER A 303 -4.10 -16.08 -6.46
CA SER A 303 -3.18 -15.43 -5.51
C SER A 303 -2.35 -14.35 -6.18
N LEU A 304 -1.71 -13.45 -5.42
CA LEU A 304 -0.80 -12.44 -5.97
C LEU A 304 0.36 -13.09 -6.73
N ALA A 305 0.88 -14.22 -6.23
CA ALA A 305 1.90 -15.00 -6.93
C ALA A 305 1.41 -15.56 -8.27
N GLU A 306 0.16 -16.04 -8.35
CA GLU A 306 -0.43 -16.53 -9.61
C GLU A 306 -0.68 -15.40 -10.62
N MET A 307 -1.13 -14.24 -10.15
CA MET A 307 -1.29 -13.05 -11.00
C MET A 307 0.06 -12.53 -11.49
N THR A 308 1.09 -12.54 -10.65
CA THR A 308 2.48 -12.19 -11.01
C THR A 308 3.01 -13.12 -12.10
N GLU A 309 2.83 -14.43 -11.95
CA GLU A 309 3.23 -15.41 -12.98
C GLU A 309 2.52 -15.16 -14.32
N ALA A 310 1.21 -14.90 -14.29
CA ALA A 310 0.45 -14.59 -15.50
C ALA A 310 0.94 -13.28 -16.15
N ALA A 311 1.21 -12.25 -15.35
CA ALA A 311 1.71 -10.96 -15.82
C ALA A 311 3.05 -11.08 -16.52
N ILE A 312 4.03 -11.76 -15.89
CA ILE A 312 5.35 -11.98 -16.48
C ILE A 312 5.25 -12.81 -17.77
N LYS A 313 4.43 -13.87 -17.79
CA LYS A 313 4.23 -14.69 -19.01
C LYS A 313 3.68 -13.88 -20.16
N ILE A 314 2.74 -12.97 -19.91
CA ILE A 314 2.17 -12.11 -20.95
C ILE A 314 3.21 -11.06 -21.35
N ALA A 315 3.80 -10.34 -20.41
CA ALA A 315 4.76 -9.27 -20.68
C ALA A 315 6.02 -9.76 -21.42
N SER A 316 6.42 -11.01 -21.21
CA SER A 316 7.63 -11.61 -21.82
C SER A 316 7.43 -12.19 -23.22
N ARG A 317 6.26 -12.02 -23.85
CA ARG A 317 5.96 -12.61 -25.17
C ARG A 317 5.21 -11.65 -26.10
N GLY A 318 5.18 -12.02 -27.37
CA GLY A 318 4.50 -11.26 -28.43
C GLY A 318 5.31 -10.05 -28.88
N ASN A 319 4.68 -9.20 -29.70
CA ASN A 319 5.31 -8.00 -30.23
C ASN A 319 5.68 -7.03 -29.08
N GLY A 320 6.91 -6.51 -29.12
CA GLY A 320 7.48 -5.63 -28.09
C GLY A 320 8.19 -6.35 -26.95
N ALA A 321 8.09 -7.68 -26.83
CA ALA A 321 8.80 -8.43 -25.78
C ALA A 321 10.33 -8.40 -25.92
N ASP A 322 10.84 -8.15 -27.13
CA ASP A 322 12.26 -7.91 -27.39
C ASP A 322 12.78 -6.63 -26.71
N LYS A 323 11.91 -5.63 -26.53
CA LYS A 323 12.22 -4.39 -25.79
C LYS A 323 12.16 -4.56 -24.28
N GLY A 324 11.55 -5.65 -23.81
CA GLY A 324 11.30 -5.93 -22.40
C GLY A 324 10.03 -5.29 -21.87
N PHE A 325 9.92 -5.19 -20.55
CA PHE A 325 8.71 -4.74 -19.89
C PHE A 325 8.94 -3.95 -18.60
N PHE A 326 7.93 -3.20 -18.19
CA PHE A 326 7.75 -2.70 -16.83
C PHE A 326 6.49 -3.32 -16.21
N LEU A 327 6.59 -3.89 -15.01
CA LEU A 327 5.44 -4.36 -14.23
C LEU A 327 5.41 -3.69 -12.86
N PHE A 328 4.25 -3.20 -12.48
CA PHE A 328 3.93 -2.79 -11.11
C PHE A 328 3.11 -3.90 -10.45
N ILE A 329 3.53 -4.36 -9.28
CA ILE A 329 2.91 -5.47 -8.56
C ILE A 329 2.75 -5.09 -7.10
N GLU A 330 1.53 -5.16 -6.59
CA GLU A 330 1.19 -4.59 -5.28
C GLU A 330 0.54 -5.61 -4.35
N GLY A 331 1.04 -5.68 -3.12
CA GLY A 331 0.35 -6.30 -1.99
C GLY A 331 -0.48 -5.25 -1.23
N GLY A 332 -1.54 -4.74 -1.87
CA GLY A 332 -2.29 -3.58 -1.38
C GLY A 332 -3.08 -3.84 -0.10
N ARG A 333 -3.47 -5.10 0.15
CA ARG A 333 -4.22 -5.48 1.36
C ARG A 333 -3.36 -5.50 2.64
N ILE A 334 -2.03 -5.30 2.57
CA ILE A 334 -1.19 -5.14 3.77
C ILE A 334 -1.67 -3.92 4.57
N ASP A 335 -1.81 -2.78 3.89
CA ASP A 335 -2.32 -1.52 4.44
C ASP A 335 -3.72 -1.68 5.05
N HIS A 336 -4.66 -2.28 4.32
CA HIS A 336 -6.01 -2.49 4.84
C HIS A 336 -6.04 -3.33 6.12
N GLY A 337 -5.16 -4.33 6.24
CA GLY A 337 -5.01 -5.12 7.45
C GLY A 337 -4.51 -4.27 8.62
N HIS A 338 -3.57 -3.37 8.38
CA HIS A 338 -3.09 -2.42 9.39
C HIS A 338 -4.15 -1.38 9.78
N HIS A 339 -4.87 -0.79 8.82
CA HIS A 339 -5.98 0.11 9.08
C HIS A 339 -7.07 -0.51 9.97
N ALA A 340 -7.38 -1.79 9.76
CA ALA A 340 -8.31 -2.55 10.60
C ALA A 340 -7.73 -2.94 11.99
N ALA A 341 -6.45 -2.67 12.23
CA ALA A 341 -5.65 -3.18 13.34
C ALA A 341 -5.57 -4.73 13.39
N GLU A 342 -5.81 -5.40 12.26
CA GLU A 342 -5.81 -6.86 12.09
C GLU A 342 -4.42 -7.32 11.64
N ALA A 343 -3.47 -7.34 12.58
CA ALA A 343 -2.08 -7.66 12.25
C ALA A 343 -1.92 -9.01 11.56
N GLN A 344 -2.74 -10.01 11.89
CA GLN A 344 -2.67 -11.33 11.25
C GLN A 344 -2.95 -11.27 9.74
N ASN A 345 -3.92 -10.46 9.30
CA ASN A 345 -4.18 -10.22 7.89
C ASN A 345 -3.00 -9.50 7.23
N ALA A 346 -2.51 -8.40 7.82
CA ALA A 346 -1.39 -7.63 7.27
C ALA A 346 -0.09 -8.46 7.11
N LEU A 347 0.25 -9.27 8.12
CA LEU A 347 1.44 -10.13 8.07
C LEU A 347 1.26 -11.27 7.05
N ASN A 348 0.07 -11.84 6.91
CA ASN A 348 -0.18 -12.88 5.91
C ASN A 348 -0.14 -12.34 4.46
N GLU A 349 -0.67 -11.14 4.23
CA GLU A 349 -0.51 -10.43 2.95
C GLU A 349 0.96 -10.18 2.62
N THR A 350 1.76 -9.80 3.62
CA THR A 350 3.21 -9.62 3.45
C THR A 350 3.92 -10.93 3.07
N VAL A 351 3.48 -12.06 3.63
CA VAL A 351 3.97 -13.40 3.21
C VAL A 351 3.58 -13.70 1.76
N GLU A 352 2.37 -13.37 1.32
CA GLU A 352 1.94 -13.59 -0.06
C GLU A 352 2.71 -12.68 -1.05
N LEU A 353 2.99 -11.43 -0.69
CA LEU A 353 3.89 -10.55 -1.46
C LEU A 353 5.29 -11.16 -1.59
N SER A 354 5.84 -11.71 -0.50
CA SER A 354 7.14 -12.40 -0.54
C SER A 354 7.12 -13.60 -1.51
N LYS A 355 6.03 -14.36 -1.59
CA LYS A 355 5.88 -15.47 -2.55
C LYS A 355 5.77 -14.98 -3.99
N ALA A 356 5.10 -13.85 -4.22
CA ALA A 356 5.03 -13.23 -5.55
C ALA A 356 6.41 -12.77 -6.04
N ILE A 357 7.23 -12.21 -5.15
CA ILE A 357 8.61 -11.83 -5.45
C ILE A 357 9.46 -13.06 -5.75
N GLU A 358 9.34 -14.13 -4.94
CA GLU A 358 10.02 -15.40 -5.20
C GLU A 358 9.64 -15.97 -6.58
N LYS A 359 8.35 -15.92 -6.94
CA LYS A 359 7.87 -16.32 -8.27
C LYS A 359 8.51 -15.49 -9.39
N ALA A 360 8.63 -14.18 -9.23
CA ALA A 360 9.28 -13.34 -10.23
C ALA A 360 10.77 -13.63 -10.39
N LEU A 361 11.48 -13.89 -9.29
CA LEU A 361 12.90 -14.30 -9.31
C LEU A 361 13.09 -15.62 -10.06
N GLU A 362 12.19 -16.59 -9.90
CA GLU A 362 12.22 -17.86 -10.65
C GLU A 362 11.99 -17.69 -12.15
N MET A 363 11.27 -16.64 -12.55
CA MET A 363 10.79 -16.45 -13.92
C MET A 363 11.59 -15.43 -14.73
N THR A 364 12.54 -14.74 -14.11
CA THR A 364 13.31 -13.68 -14.74
C THR A 364 14.81 -13.91 -14.58
N ASN A 365 15.58 -13.30 -15.47
CA ASN A 365 17.04 -13.37 -15.42
C ASN A 365 17.59 -12.11 -14.75
N GLU A 366 18.30 -12.26 -13.64
CA GLU A 366 18.89 -11.16 -12.87
C GLU A 366 19.92 -10.34 -13.65
N GLU A 367 20.49 -10.89 -14.73
CA GLU A 367 21.43 -10.16 -15.59
C GLU A 367 20.75 -9.08 -16.43
N GLU A 368 19.44 -9.19 -16.68
CA GLU A 368 18.67 -8.27 -17.54
C GLU A 368 17.37 -7.73 -16.89
N THR A 369 17.06 -8.14 -15.66
CA THR A 369 15.84 -7.75 -14.95
C THR A 369 16.17 -7.06 -13.64
N LEU A 370 15.77 -5.79 -13.51
CA LEU A 370 15.82 -5.06 -12.24
C LEU A 370 14.52 -5.33 -11.48
N ILE A 371 14.62 -5.91 -10.28
CA ILE A 371 13.52 -6.04 -9.33
C ILE A 371 13.76 -5.09 -8.17
N VAL A 372 12.78 -4.23 -7.91
CA VAL A 372 12.76 -3.29 -6.78
C VAL A 372 11.57 -3.64 -5.91
N VAL A 373 11.77 -3.69 -4.60
CA VAL A 373 10.73 -3.94 -3.59
C VAL A 373 10.76 -2.79 -2.60
N THR A 374 9.61 -2.17 -2.36
CA THR A 374 9.52 -1.09 -1.37
C THR A 374 8.10 -1.00 -0.79
N ALA A 375 7.88 -0.01 0.06
CA ALA A 375 6.58 0.44 0.53
C ALA A 375 6.41 1.90 0.14
N ASP A 376 5.18 2.38 0.16
CA ASP A 376 4.79 3.76 -0.11
C ASP A 376 4.76 4.61 1.18
N HIS A 377 4.36 3.99 2.29
CA HIS A 377 4.44 4.55 3.64
C HIS A 377 4.53 3.43 4.70
N ALA A 378 4.66 3.84 5.96
CA ALA A 378 4.60 2.92 7.10
C ALA A 378 3.17 2.86 7.70
N HIS A 379 3.02 2.12 8.79
CA HIS A 379 1.90 2.19 9.75
C HIS A 379 2.46 2.38 11.15
N THR A 380 1.58 2.63 12.12
CA THR A 380 1.95 2.78 13.53
C THR A 380 2.12 1.45 14.27
N LEU A 381 2.26 0.33 13.54
CA LEU A 381 2.58 -0.98 14.12
C LEU A 381 3.90 -0.90 14.89
N SER A 382 3.89 -1.37 16.13
CA SER A 382 5.08 -1.53 16.94
C SER A 382 5.28 -2.98 17.39
N VAL A 383 6.55 -3.35 17.61
CA VAL A 383 6.96 -4.61 18.24
C VAL A 383 7.54 -4.28 19.61
N SER A 384 6.72 -4.39 20.64
CA SER A 384 7.03 -4.00 22.02
C SER A 384 7.75 -5.10 22.79
N GLY A 385 8.77 -4.70 23.56
CA GLY A 385 9.58 -5.60 24.40
C GLY A 385 8.97 -5.87 25.77
N TYR A 386 9.39 -6.92 26.48
CA TYR A 386 10.58 -7.75 26.25
C TYR A 386 10.24 -9.25 26.21
N ALA A 387 9.47 -9.67 25.21
CA ALA A 387 9.17 -11.08 24.94
C ALA A 387 10.44 -11.96 24.83
N GLU A 388 10.32 -13.25 25.17
CA GLU A 388 11.38 -14.23 24.94
C GLU A 388 11.53 -14.57 23.43
N ARG A 389 12.69 -15.09 23.02
CA ARG A 389 12.89 -15.55 21.63
C ARG A 389 11.98 -16.75 21.35
N ASN A 390 11.37 -16.80 20.17
CA ASN A 390 10.28 -17.70 19.75
C ASN A 390 8.96 -17.47 20.50
N ASN A 391 8.80 -16.32 21.18
CA ASN A 391 7.47 -15.93 21.62
C ASN A 391 6.55 -15.85 20.41
N ASP A 392 5.31 -16.26 20.61
CA ASP A 392 4.27 -16.00 19.63
C ASP A 392 4.19 -14.50 19.36
N ILE A 393 4.31 -14.08 18.09
CA ILE A 393 4.30 -12.67 17.74
C ILE A 393 2.96 -12.01 18.11
N PHE A 394 1.87 -12.78 18.15
CA PHE A 394 0.56 -12.33 18.60
C PHE A 394 0.36 -12.44 20.12
N GLY A 395 1.36 -12.93 20.85
CA GLY A 395 1.32 -13.18 22.28
C GLY A 395 1.71 -11.96 23.13
N ILE A 396 1.69 -12.17 24.44
CA ILE A 396 2.05 -11.18 25.46
C ILE A 396 3.54 -10.84 25.38
N GLY A 397 3.85 -9.55 25.31
CA GLY A 397 5.21 -9.02 25.27
C GLY A 397 5.74 -8.62 26.66
N GLY A 398 4.86 -8.38 27.62
CA GLY A 398 5.22 -8.02 28.99
C GLY A 398 4.02 -7.69 29.86
N GLN A 399 4.26 -7.07 31.02
CA GLN A 399 3.22 -6.65 31.97
C GLN A 399 3.43 -5.20 32.43
N ASP A 400 2.33 -4.51 32.75
CA ASP A 400 2.33 -3.18 33.38
C ASP A 400 2.62 -3.23 34.89
N VAL A 401 2.65 -2.06 35.53
CA VAL A 401 2.93 -1.92 36.98
C VAL A 401 1.88 -2.56 37.89
N ASN A 402 0.72 -2.92 37.33
CA ASN A 402 -0.37 -3.60 38.04
C ASN A 402 -0.44 -5.10 37.70
N GLY A 403 0.55 -5.63 36.97
CA GLY A 403 0.61 -7.04 36.56
C GLY A 403 -0.29 -7.40 35.37
N ARG A 404 -0.83 -6.41 34.65
CA ARG A 404 -1.67 -6.65 33.45
C ARG A 404 -0.79 -6.77 32.22
N GLY A 405 -1.04 -7.78 31.40
CA GLY A 405 -0.26 -8.06 30.19
C GLY A 405 -0.52 -7.03 29.11
N TYR A 406 0.49 -6.77 28.28
CA TYR A 406 0.35 -6.10 26.99
C TYR A 406 0.90 -6.99 25.88
N LEU A 407 0.31 -6.90 24.70
CA LEU A 407 0.71 -7.70 23.54
C LEU A 407 2.05 -7.21 22.95
N THR A 408 2.76 -8.14 22.33
CA THR A 408 4.01 -7.86 21.61
C THR A 408 3.74 -6.89 20.46
N LEU A 409 2.68 -7.13 19.68
CA LEU A 409 2.21 -6.19 18.67
C LEU A 409 1.18 -5.22 19.26
N ASN A 410 1.27 -3.95 18.85
CA ASN A 410 0.26 -2.94 19.11
C ASN A 410 0.38 -1.81 18.10
N TYR A 411 -0.62 -0.95 18.06
CA TYR A 411 -0.65 0.24 17.22
C TYR A 411 -0.68 1.51 18.08
N ALA A 412 -0.30 2.66 17.52
CA ALA A 412 -0.44 3.92 18.23
C ALA A 412 -1.92 4.34 18.34
N ASN A 413 -2.74 4.01 17.35
CA ASN A 413 -4.16 4.35 17.28
C ASN A 413 -4.92 3.29 16.47
N GLY A 414 -6.23 3.45 16.29
CA GLY A 414 -7.05 2.58 15.44
C GLY A 414 -8.23 1.91 16.13
N PRO A 415 -8.96 1.04 15.40
CA PRO A 415 -10.21 0.43 15.87
C PRO A 415 -9.99 -0.66 16.92
N GLY A 416 -8.76 -1.10 17.12
CA GLY A 416 -8.40 -2.04 18.18
C GLY A 416 -8.31 -1.43 19.57
N TYR A 417 -8.66 -0.14 19.75
CA TYR A 417 -8.64 0.52 21.06
C TYR A 417 -9.34 -0.31 22.15
N LYS A 418 -8.61 -0.55 23.24
CA LYS A 418 -9.12 -1.21 24.44
C LYS A 418 -9.12 -0.23 25.62
N LYS A 419 -10.10 -0.34 26.51
CA LYS A 419 -10.15 0.47 27.74
C LYS A 419 -8.96 0.13 28.64
N SER A 420 -8.54 1.09 29.48
CA SER A 420 -7.33 1.01 30.32
C SER A 420 -7.26 -0.12 31.35
N TYR A 421 -8.32 -0.91 31.51
CA TYR A 421 -8.45 -2.05 32.43
C TYR A 421 -8.85 -3.34 31.72
N TYR A 422 -8.71 -3.36 30.40
CA TYR A 422 -8.96 -4.56 29.60
C TYR A 422 -7.83 -5.59 29.79
N HIS A 423 -8.20 -6.87 29.87
CA HIS A 423 -7.27 -7.99 30.06
C HIS A 423 -7.09 -8.74 28.73
N VAL A 424 -6.04 -8.39 27.97
CA VAL A 424 -5.75 -8.99 26.66
C VAL A 424 -5.35 -10.46 26.72
N GLN A 425 -5.09 -11.01 27.92
CA GLN A 425 -4.73 -12.42 28.09
C GLN A 425 -5.90 -13.38 27.86
N ASP A 426 -7.14 -12.87 27.94
CA ASP A 426 -8.35 -13.67 27.73
C ASP A 426 -8.77 -13.68 26.25
N ASP A 427 -8.07 -12.93 25.39
CA ASP A 427 -8.37 -12.80 23.96
C ASP A 427 -7.80 -13.97 23.15
N ASP A 428 -8.53 -14.35 22.09
CA ASP A 428 -7.96 -15.18 21.01
C ASP A 428 -7.22 -14.29 20.01
N THR A 429 -5.95 -14.02 20.28
CA THR A 429 -5.11 -13.16 19.44
C THR A 429 -4.67 -13.82 18.13
N ARG A 430 -5.04 -15.09 17.90
CA ARG A 430 -4.84 -15.82 16.63
C ARG A 430 -6.07 -15.79 15.72
N ASP A 431 -7.17 -15.20 16.18
CA ASP A 431 -8.27 -14.90 15.29
C ASP A 431 -7.78 -13.88 14.25
N LYS A 432 -8.01 -14.19 12.97
CA LYS A 432 -7.63 -13.32 11.85
C LYS A 432 -8.31 -11.95 11.94
N GLU A 433 -9.47 -11.87 12.58
CA GLU A 433 -10.26 -10.64 12.79
C GLU A 433 -9.92 -9.96 14.13
N TYR A 434 -8.96 -10.49 14.89
CA TYR A 434 -8.54 -9.87 16.14
C TYR A 434 -7.88 -8.51 15.88
N ARG A 435 -8.48 -7.46 16.44
CA ARG A 435 -7.97 -6.09 16.37
C ARG A 435 -7.01 -5.80 17.52
N PHE A 436 -5.74 -5.63 17.19
CA PHE A 436 -4.67 -5.40 18.15
C PHE A 436 -4.80 -4.02 18.82
N PRO A 437 -4.45 -3.90 20.12
CA PRO A 437 -4.65 -2.69 20.89
C PRO A 437 -4.03 -1.44 20.26
N GLY A 438 -4.82 -0.37 20.19
CA GLY A 438 -4.38 1.00 19.90
C GLY A 438 -4.58 1.92 21.11
N ILE A 439 -3.79 2.98 21.24
CA ILE A 439 -3.91 3.95 22.36
C ILE A 439 -5.09 4.91 22.14
N TYR A 440 -5.30 5.34 20.89
CA TYR A 440 -6.39 6.23 20.51
C TYR A 440 -7.44 5.51 19.66
N ASN A 441 -8.71 5.70 20.02
CA ASN A 441 -9.84 5.11 19.32
C ASN A 441 -10.15 5.85 18.02
N LEU A 442 -9.98 5.16 16.89
CA LEU A 442 -10.30 5.63 15.55
C LEU A 442 -11.06 4.54 14.79
N THR A 443 -11.79 4.91 13.74
CA THR A 443 -12.47 3.94 12.86
C THR A 443 -11.49 3.16 11.99
N ALA A 444 -10.34 3.77 11.68
CA ALA A 444 -9.20 3.16 11.02
C ALA A 444 -7.92 3.64 11.72
N GLU A 445 -6.94 2.75 11.84
CA GLU A 445 -5.58 3.12 12.23
C GLU A 445 -4.97 4.07 11.17
N THR A 446 -4.02 4.92 11.56
CA THR A 446 -3.38 5.88 10.63
C THR A 446 -2.08 5.33 10.06
N HIS A 447 -1.71 5.73 8.83
CA HIS A 447 -0.34 5.51 8.35
C HIS A 447 0.73 6.04 9.32
N GLY A 448 1.95 5.51 9.16
CA GLY A 448 3.16 5.95 9.84
C GLY A 448 4.02 6.83 8.93
N GLY A 449 4.62 7.88 9.49
CA GLY A 449 5.54 8.79 8.79
C GLY A 449 7.01 8.37 8.83
N ASP A 450 7.29 7.14 9.24
CA ASP A 450 8.65 6.60 9.28
C ASP A 450 9.18 6.35 7.87
N ASP A 451 10.51 6.43 7.71
CA ASP A 451 11.17 5.98 6.50
C ASP A 451 10.92 4.48 6.27
N VAL A 452 10.73 4.09 5.01
CA VAL A 452 10.49 2.69 4.61
C VAL A 452 11.69 2.11 3.88
N ALA A 453 11.81 0.77 3.84
CA ALA A 453 12.92 0.12 3.14
C ALA A 453 12.70 0.03 1.64
N ILE A 454 13.80 0.08 0.89
CA ILE A 454 13.90 -0.33 -0.51
C ILE A 454 14.87 -1.51 -0.58
N PHE A 455 14.51 -2.58 -1.28
CA PHE A 455 15.37 -3.71 -1.60
C PHE A 455 15.49 -3.84 -3.12
N ALA A 456 16.69 -4.03 -3.65
CA ALA A 456 16.89 -4.11 -5.10
C ALA A 456 17.84 -5.25 -5.52
N ASN A 457 17.50 -5.89 -6.64
CA ASN A 457 18.30 -6.92 -7.29
C ASN A 457 18.33 -6.72 -8.81
N GLY A 458 19.46 -7.03 -9.46
CA GLY A 458 19.64 -6.92 -10.91
C GLY A 458 20.42 -5.67 -11.36
N PRO A 459 20.27 -5.24 -12.62
CA PRO A 459 21.09 -4.17 -13.19
C PRO A 459 20.90 -2.84 -12.47
N TRP A 460 22.01 -2.20 -12.08
CA TRP A 460 22.10 -0.93 -11.36
C TRP A 460 21.41 -0.91 -10.00
N ALA A 461 21.14 -2.08 -9.40
CA ALA A 461 20.53 -2.19 -8.08
C ALA A 461 21.39 -1.53 -6.98
N ASP A 462 22.70 -1.38 -7.20
CA ASP A 462 23.64 -0.72 -6.29
C ASP A 462 23.40 0.79 -6.11
N LEU A 463 22.65 1.42 -7.01
CA LEU A 463 22.21 2.80 -6.83
C LEU A 463 21.20 2.96 -5.69
N TYR A 464 20.54 1.89 -5.26
CA TYR A 464 19.72 1.87 -4.05
C TYR A 464 20.62 1.69 -2.83
N SER A 465 21.14 2.80 -2.32
CA SER A 465 21.95 2.85 -1.11
C SER A 465 21.70 4.14 -0.32
N GLY A 466 21.91 4.07 1.00
CA GLY A 466 21.75 5.22 1.89
C GLY A 466 20.28 5.56 2.18
N VAL A 467 20.00 6.85 2.31
CA VAL A 467 18.65 7.41 2.54
C VAL A 467 18.33 8.31 1.37
N ILE A 468 17.25 8.03 0.65
CA ILE A 468 16.85 8.73 -0.56
C ILE A 468 15.44 9.31 -0.43
N GLU A 469 15.11 10.31 -1.24
CA GLU A 469 13.72 10.70 -1.43
C GLU A 469 12.98 9.60 -2.18
N GLU A 470 11.73 9.34 -1.81
CA GLU A 470 10.88 8.35 -2.48
C GLU A 470 10.76 8.60 -3.99
N ASN A 471 10.72 9.87 -4.39
CA ASN A 471 10.62 10.24 -5.80
C ASN A 471 11.88 9.91 -6.62
N ALA A 472 12.99 9.48 -6.00
CA ALA A 472 14.18 9.02 -6.72
C ALA A 472 14.03 7.60 -7.29
N ILE A 473 13.15 6.78 -6.72
CA ILE A 473 12.94 5.37 -7.10
C ILE A 473 12.69 5.20 -8.62
N PRO A 474 11.72 5.90 -9.25
CA PRO A 474 11.45 5.72 -10.68
C PRO A 474 12.55 6.30 -11.55
N HIS A 475 13.31 7.30 -11.10
CA HIS A 475 14.47 7.81 -11.85
C HIS A 475 15.61 6.79 -11.90
N ILE A 476 15.86 6.04 -10.83
CA ILE A 476 16.86 4.97 -10.82
C ILE A 476 16.41 3.82 -11.73
N MET A 477 15.15 3.41 -11.65
CA MET A 477 14.57 2.41 -12.56
C MET A 477 14.64 2.85 -14.03
N ALA A 478 14.34 4.12 -14.30
CA ALA A 478 14.38 4.71 -15.63
C ALA A 478 15.81 4.79 -16.18
N TYR A 479 16.78 5.16 -15.34
CA TYR A 479 18.20 5.16 -15.69
C TYR A 479 18.66 3.75 -16.10
N ALA A 480 18.37 2.75 -15.28
CA ALA A 480 18.79 1.36 -15.50
C ALA A 480 18.18 0.77 -16.78
N SER A 481 16.93 1.12 -17.09
CA SER A 481 16.18 0.57 -18.23
C SER A 481 16.16 1.45 -19.48
N CYS A 482 16.86 2.58 -19.44
CA CYS A 482 16.99 3.55 -20.51
C CYS A 482 15.65 4.09 -21.04
N VAL A 483 14.76 4.43 -20.13
CA VAL A 483 13.46 5.05 -20.44
C VAL A 483 13.38 6.43 -19.79
N GLY A 484 12.37 7.20 -20.17
CA GLY A 484 12.08 8.49 -19.55
C GLY A 484 13.02 9.63 -19.98
N PRO A 485 12.77 10.84 -19.47
CA PRO A 485 13.43 12.05 -19.96
C PRO A 485 14.78 12.36 -19.28
N GLY A 486 15.18 11.59 -18.28
CA GLY A 486 16.37 11.86 -17.44
C GLY A 486 17.69 11.26 -17.96
N LEU A 487 18.65 11.11 -17.05
CA LEU A 487 19.88 10.36 -17.32
C LEU A 487 19.55 8.90 -17.62
N THR A 488 20.30 8.28 -18.55
CA THR A 488 20.11 6.87 -18.92
C THR A 488 21.44 6.11 -19.03
N ALA A 489 21.44 4.82 -18.67
CA ALA A 489 22.60 3.94 -18.74
C ALA A 489 23.08 3.65 -20.19
N CYS A 490 22.19 3.78 -21.19
CA CYS A 490 22.46 3.47 -22.60
C CYS A 490 23.35 4.49 -23.32
N GLY A 491 23.72 5.59 -22.67
CA GLY A 491 24.56 6.62 -23.27
C GLY A 491 23.92 7.30 -24.48
N LYS A 492 23.06 8.30 -24.22
CA LYS A 492 22.81 9.38 -25.18
C LYS A 492 22.91 10.73 -24.47
N SER A 493 24.01 11.43 -24.72
CA SER A 493 23.87 12.85 -25.05
C SER A 493 23.43 12.90 -26.51
N SER A 494 22.20 13.32 -26.76
CA SER A 494 21.77 13.73 -28.10
C SER A 494 20.95 15.00 -27.97
N THR A 495 21.64 16.13 -28.01
CA THR A 495 21.33 17.25 -28.91
C THR A 495 19.88 17.30 -29.41
N ASN A 496 18.98 17.76 -28.55
CA ASN A 496 18.20 18.93 -28.89
C ASN A 496 18.20 19.81 -27.65
N ASN A 497 18.24 21.11 -27.90
CA ASN A 497 18.33 22.18 -26.92
C ASN A 497 17.02 22.28 -26.10
N GLN A 498 16.55 21.21 -25.48
CA GLN A 498 15.69 21.32 -24.32
C GLN A 498 16.62 21.65 -23.15
N ARG A 499 16.84 22.96 -22.98
CA ARG A 499 17.08 23.50 -21.65
C ARG A 499 16.15 22.74 -20.70
N ILE A 500 16.72 22.03 -19.75
CA ILE A 500 16.02 21.65 -18.53
C ILE A 500 15.64 22.98 -17.89
N TYR A 501 14.50 23.54 -18.29
CA TYR A 501 13.89 24.65 -17.60
C TYR A 501 13.30 24.07 -16.33
N PHE A 502 14.09 24.09 -15.27
CA PHE A 502 13.48 24.42 -13.99
C PHE A 502 12.91 25.82 -14.17
N GLU A 503 11.61 25.94 -14.46
CA GLU A 503 10.89 27.21 -14.29
C GLU A 503 10.92 27.54 -12.79
N SER A 504 12.05 28.09 -12.34
CA SER A 504 12.11 28.87 -11.12
C SER A 504 11.31 30.14 -11.43
N ASN A 505 10.07 30.19 -10.97
CA ASN A 505 9.35 31.44 -10.87
C ASN A 505 10.20 32.39 -10.00
N PRO A 506 10.70 33.52 -10.54
CA PRO A 506 11.31 34.52 -9.70
C PRO A 506 10.19 35.11 -8.85
N ILE A 507 10.30 34.93 -7.53
CA ILE A 507 9.56 35.73 -6.57
C ILE A 507 9.82 37.19 -6.96
N LYS A 508 8.78 37.89 -7.42
CA LYS A 508 8.84 39.35 -7.63
C LYS A 508 9.08 39.98 -6.26
N GLY A 509 10.35 40.29 -5.98
CA GLY A 509 10.72 41.18 -4.89
C GLY A 509 10.07 42.53 -5.12
N GLY A 510 9.26 42.95 -4.15
CA GLY A 510 8.68 44.29 -4.13
C GLY A 510 9.78 45.34 -4.05
N ASP A 511 9.65 46.36 -4.90
CA ASP A 511 10.33 47.63 -4.75
C ASP A 511 10.07 48.19 -3.35
N SER A 512 11.14 48.37 -2.57
CA SER A 512 11.18 49.44 -1.58
C SER A 512 12.51 50.17 -1.74
N THR A 513 12.40 51.39 -2.21
CA THR A 513 13.45 52.38 -2.30
C THR A 513 13.84 52.83 -0.89
N SER A 514 15.12 52.71 -0.53
CA SER A 514 15.79 53.70 0.32
C SER A 514 17.30 53.53 0.23
N ALA A 515 17.94 54.51 -0.41
CA ALA A 515 19.36 54.74 -0.32
C ALA A 515 19.66 55.45 0.99
N VAL A 516 20.65 55.00 1.79
CA VAL A 516 21.59 55.86 2.53
C VAL A 516 22.90 55.09 2.81
N HIS A 517 24.00 55.79 2.58
CA HIS A 517 25.43 55.55 2.85
C HIS A 517 25.90 54.62 3.99
N SER A 518 27.00 53.91 3.71
CA SER A 518 28.04 53.51 4.69
C SER A 518 28.88 54.73 5.13
N PRO A 519 29.44 54.76 6.36
CA PRO A 519 30.71 54.06 6.64
C PRO A 519 30.66 53.34 8.01
N GLY A 520 31.41 52.29 8.28
CA GLY A 520 32.87 52.31 8.45
C GLY A 520 33.21 51.52 9.72
N VAL A 521 34.36 50.86 9.68
CA VAL A 521 34.87 49.85 10.61
C VAL A 521 35.13 50.38 12.04
N GLY A 522 34.85 49.54 13.06
CA GLY A 522 35.25 49.81 14.45
C GLY A 522 35.23 48.54 15.32
N SER A 523 36.42 48.12 15.74
CA SER A 523 36.77 47.04 16.68
C SER A 523 36.17 47.18 18.08
N GLY A 524 35.88 46.06 18.78
CA GLY A 524 35.76 46.09 20.26
C GLY A 524 35.04 44.90 20.92
N SER A 525 35.84 44.01 21.49
CA SER A 525 35.63 43.12 22.66
C SER A 525 34.29 43.08 23.43
N SER A 526 33.83 41.83 23.66
CA SER A 526 33.23 41.24 24.87
C SER A 526 32.58 42.13 25.95
N GLN A 527 31.34 41.82 26.32
CA GLN A 527 30.98 41.30 27.67
C GLN A 527 29.49 40.95 27.79
N ASN A 528 29.23 39.92 28.61
CA ASN A 528 27.94 39.50 29.15
C ASN A 528 27.11 40.65 29.73
N GLN A 529 25.78 40.55 29.66
CA GLN A 529 24.95 40.53 30.88
C GLN A 529 23.48 40.14 30.62
N TYR A 530 23.03 39.20 31.45
CA TYR A 530 21.65 38.91 31.78
C TYR A 530 20.99 40.08 32.52
N SER A 531 19.78 40.44 32.13
CA SER A 531 18.66 40.84 33.01
C SER A 531 17.40 40.87 32.11
N GLY A 532 16.26 40.28 32.42
CA GLY A 532 15.62 40.18 33.72
C GLY A 532 14.56 41.27 33.81
N SER A 533 13.35 41.04 33.31
CA SER A 533 12.14 41.60 33.93
C SER A 533 10.88 40.87 33.47
N ARG A 534 10.09 40.55 34.48
CA ARG A 534 8.81 39.86 34.52
C ARG A 534 7.79 40.90 35.04
N LYS A 535 6.51 40.67 34.76
CA LYS A 535 5.28 41.36 35.28
C LYS A 535 4.75 42.44 34.34
N GLN A 536 3.45 42.68 34.17
CA GLN A 536 2.17 42.10 34.64
C GLN A 536 1.12 42.78 33.73
N LEU A 537 0.16 42.06 33.13
CA LEU A 537 -1.25 41.98 33.54
C LEU A 537 -2.01 43.31 33.58
N GLU A 538 -3.09 43.38 32.77
CA GLU A 538 -4.46 43.89 33.06
C GLU A 538 -5.13 44.23 31.71
N SER A 539 -6.04 43.40 31.19
CA SER A 539 -7.48 43.36 31.46
C SER A 539 -8.24 44.63 31.09
N TYR A 540 -9.00 44.59 30.00
CA TYR A 540 -10.21 45.40 29.83
C TYR A 540 -11.31 44.56 29.17
N ASN A 541 -12.48 44.59 29.78
CA ASN A 541 -13.68 43.88 29.37
C ASN A 541 -14.84 44.89 29.44
N ARG A 542 -15.61 45.05 28.35
CA ARG A 542 -17.09 45.10 28.32
C ARG A 542 -17.68 45.66 27.00
N ASN A 543 -18.56 44.83 26.41
CA ASN A 543 -19.88 45.10 25.81
C ASN A 543 -20.03 45.59 24.34
N ASP A 544 -20.21 44.60 23.43
CA ASP A 544 -21.37 44.26 22.53
C ASP A 544 -22.28 45.36 21.90
N PRO A 545 -23.10 45.12 20.83
CA PRO A 545 -23.22 43.95 19.90
C PRO A 545 -23.42 44.33 18.39
N ALA A 546 -23.24 43.37 17.46
CA ALA A 546 -24.09 43.18 16.25
C ALA A 546 -23.60 42.06 15.28
N ARG A 547 -24.48 41.06 15.08
CA ARG A 547 -24.77 40.24 13.87
C ARG A 547 -23.71 40.15 12.75
N THR A 548 -23.29 38.92 12.42
CA THR A 548 -23.90 38.09 11.35
C THR A 548 -23.31 36.67 11.37
N SER A 549 -24.19 35.70 11.24
CA SER A 549 -23.93 34.26 11.17
C SER A 549 -23.37 33.85 9.81
N THR A 550 -22.22 33.18 9.80
CA THR A 550 -21.89 32.16 8.79
C THR A 550 -21.23 30.99 9.50
N SER A 551 -21.93 29.86 9.46
CA SER A 551 -21.53 28.56 9.96
C SER A 551 -20.36 28.00 9.16
N PHE A 552 -19.26 27.69 9.84
CA PHE A 552 -18.23 26.78 9.34
C PHE A 552 -18.77 25.34 9.36
N PRO A 553 -18.65 24.54 8.30
CA PRO A 553 -18.82 23.11 8.42
C PRO A 553 -17.54 22.48 8.97
N ARG A 554 -17.69 21.78 10.10
CA ARG A 554 -16.76 20.77 10.61
C ARG A 554 -17.12 19.42 9.99
N ASN A 555 -16.10 18.56 9.90
CA ASN A 555 -16.11 17.11 9.74
C ASN A 555 -16.24 16.58 8.30
N LEU A 556 -15.08 16.37 7.66
CA LEU A 556 -14.90 15.33 6.65
C LEU A 556 -14.72 14.00 7.39
N ILE A 557 -15.67 13.10 7.14
CA ILE A 557 -15.67 11.72 7.59
C ILE A 557 -14.83 10.93 6.58
N TRP A 558 -13.87 10.14 7.06
CA TRP A 558 -13.24 9.07 6.28
C TRP A 558 -14.34 8.04 5.97
N GLY A 559 -14.87 8.06 4.75
CA GLY A 559 -15.88 7.13 4.30
C GLY A 559 -15.26 5.77 4.03
N ASN A 560 -15.50 4.81 4.92
CA ASN A 560 -15.32 3.39 4.68
C ASN A 560 -16.68 2.71 4.84
N ASP A 561 -17.27 2.29 3.72
CA ASP A 561 -18.39 1.35 3.73
C ASP A 561 -17.84 -0.07 3.84
N LEU A 562 -17.80 -0.58 5.06
CA LEU A 562 -17.75 -2.02 5.30
C LEU A 562 -19.15 -2.56 5.09
N ALA A 563 -19.42 -3.13 3.92
CA ALA A 563 -20.65 -3.86 3.64
C ALA A 563 -20.76 -5.08 4.56
N THR A 564 -21.62 -4.99 5.57
CA THR A 564 -22.01 -6.12 6.42
C THR A 564 -23.07 -6.96 5.72
N ASP A 565 -22.80 -8.26 5.67
CA ASP A 565 -23.63 -9.37 5.20
C ASP A 565 -25.06 -9.34 5.75
N SER A 566 -26.07 -9.40 4.87
CA SER A 566 -27.49 -9.42 5.24
C SER A 566 -28.02 -10.85 5.30
N SER A 567 -28.19 -11.37 6.52
CA SER A 567 -29.00 -12.55 6.79
C SER A 567 -30.36 -12.17 7.38
N SER A 568 -31.41 -12.69 6.72
CA SER A 568 -32.75 -13.03 7.22
C SER A 568 -33.47 -12.09 8.20
N THR A 569 -34.52 -11.47 7.65
CA THR A 569 -35.72 -10.95 8.30
C THR A 569 -36.24 -11.76 9.50
N VAL A 570 -36.42 -11.10 10.65
CA VAL A 570 -37.52 -11.40 11.60
C VAL A 570 -38.09 -10.07 12.10
N ARG A 571 -39.42 -9.93 11.96
CA ARG A 571 -40.21 -8.81 12.46
C ARG A 571 -40.51 -8.99 13.94
N ASP A 572 -40.34 -7.93 14.72
CA ASP A 572 -40.95 -7.77 16.05
C ASP A 572 -42.44 -7.48 15.92
N ASP A 573 -43.26 -8.15 16.74
CA ASP A 573 -44.49 -7.57 17.27
C ASP A 573 -44.74 -8.09 18.70
N ASN A 574 -45.05 -7.13 19.57
CA ASN A 574 -45.32 -7.24 21.01
C ASN A 574 -46.57 -8.09 21.33
N PHE A 575 -46.58 -8.76 22.50
CA PHE A 575 -47.56 -8.58 23.61
C PHE A 575 -47.58 -9.80 24.57
N GLY A 576 -47.57 -9.51 25.88
CA GLY A 576 -48.52 -10.11 26.84
C GLY A 576 -48.19 -11.44 27.55
N ASP A 577 -47.89 -11.32 28.85
CA ASP A 577 -48.40 -12.13 29.97
C ASP A 577 -48.28 -13.68 30.03
N SER A 578 -47.60 -14.09 31.11
CA SER A 578 -48.07 -15.06 32.13
C SER A 578 -47.88 -16.59 31.94
N ILE A 579 -47.28 -17.17 32.99
CA ILE A 579 -47.67 -18.40 33.71
C ILE A 579 -47.45 -19.79 33.07
N SER A 580 -46.51 -20.51 33.70
CA SER A 580 -46.50 -21.92 34.13
C SER A 580 -46.78 -23.11 33.19
N SER A 581 -45.86 -24.07 33.33
CA SER A 581 -46.08 -25.52 33.47
C SER A 581 -46.36 -26.38 32.23
N GLY A 582 -45.55 -27.44 32.10
CA GLY A 582 -46.10 -28.79 32.17
C GLY A 582 -46.19 -29.61 30.87
N TYR A 583 -45.33 -30.62 30.81
CA TYR A 583 -45.67 -32.02 30.47
C TYR A 583 -46.03 -32.46 29.02
N ARG A 584 -45.13 -33.33 28.52
CA ARG A 584 -45.32 -34.69 27.94
C ARG A 584 -45.93 -34.93 26.54
N ASN A 585 -45.12 -35.68 25.77
CA ASN A 585 -45.38 -36.94 25.03
C ASN A 585 -46.54 -37.05 24.03
N ARG A 586 -46.20 -37.46 22.80
CA ARG A 586 -46.53 -38.74 22.13
C ARG A 586 -46.42 -38.55 20.60
N ASP A 587 -45.51 -39.28 19.96
CA ASP A 587 -45.74 -40.57 19.27
C ASP A 587 -46.68 -40.51 18.05
N SER A 588 -46.09 -40.90 16.91
CA SER A 588 -46.54 -41.98 16.00
C SER A 588 -46.90 -41.65 14.53
N ILE A 589 -46.03 -42.19 13.65
CA ILE A 589 -46.29 -43.18 12.59
C ILE A 589 -47.24 -42.82 11.41
N SER A 590 -46.67 -42.83 10.19
CA SER A 590 -47.06 -43.69 9.04
C SER A 590 -46.09 -43.42 7.86
N GLY A 591 -45.31 -44.37 7.33
CA GLY A 591 -45.71 -45.37 6.31
C GLY A 591 -45.56 -44.75 4.88
N SER A 592 -44.95 -45.33 3.85
CA SER A 592 -44.46 -46.69 3.58
C SER A 592 -43.74 -46.76 2.20
N ARG A 593 -42.64 -47.52 2.15
CA ARG A 593 -42.21 -48.55 1.14
C ARG A 593 -41.97 -48.24 -0.36
N ASN A 594 -40.74 -48.56 -0.79
CA ASN A 594 -40.28 -49.55 -1.83
C ASN A 594 -39.12 -48.95 -2.66
N ARG A 595 -38.04 -49.65 -3.06
CA ARG A 595 -37.51 -51.03 -2.88
C ARG A 595 -36.07 -51.04 -3.48
N ASN A 596 -35.14 -51.78 -2.84
CA ASN A 596 -33.97 -52.56 -3.33
C ASN A 596 -32.98 -51.93 -4.37
N VAL A 597 -31.65 -52.11 -4.31
CA VAL A 597 -30.86 -53.37 -4.32
C VAL A 597 -29.38 -53.09 -3.92
N ASP A 598 -28.81 -53.96 -3.05
CA ASP A 598 -27.43 -54.55 -2.92
C ASP A 598 -26.18 -53.88 -3.58
N ARG A 599 -24.90 -54.00 -3.16
CA ARG A 599 -24.14 -54.73 -2.11
C ARG A 599 -22.64 -54.35 -2.20
N ASN A 600 -21.87 -54.82 -1.19
CA ASN A 600 -20.40 -54.99 -1.04
C ASN A 600 -19.70 -53.87 -0.24
N ARG A 601 -19.29 -54.00 1.04
CA ARG A 601 -18.62 -55.09 1.83
C ARG A 601 -17.31 -55.51 1.15
N LEU A 602 -16.11 -55.52 1.73
CA LEU A 602 -15.53 -55.75 3.08
C LEU A 602 -14.10 -55.14 3.06
N LYS A 603 -13.43 -54.77 4.14
CA LYS A 603 -13.31 -55.39 5.48
C LYS A 603 -12.87 -54.36 6.50
#